data_AF-A0A2P2BQJ3-F1
#
_entry.id   AF-A0A2P2BQJ3-F1
#
_cell.length_a   1.000
_cell.length_b   1.000
_cell.length_c   1.000
_cell.angle_alpha   90.00
_cell.angle_beta   90.00
_cell.angle_gamma   90.00
#
_symmetry.space_group_name_H-M   'P 1'
#
loop_
_entity.id
_entity.type
_entity.pdbx_description
1 polymer ?
#
loop_
_entity_poly.entity_id
_entity_poly.type
_entity_poly.pdbx_seq_one_letter_code
_entity_poly.pdbx_strand_id
1 'polypeptide(L)'
;MLDVVNIDEVYNLLNKKSIEITKPEHLKFKCFFNMLTRTMPWQNSYINFFEGVPLQIGFQQMNNEKSRKFMNEYMIPNSRDNDIIGISEVIVRGPLTNNDIKLIHNIFDIYITQTEPLTIQLNQQHVLVFEDSESYSVDIITKCNNKSFNNKSISIENIAIKNI
;
A
#
# COMPACT_ATOMS: atom_id res chain seq x y z
N MET A 1 -0.34 -1.84 -0.69
CA MET A 1 -0.74 -2.05 -2.10
C MET A 1 -1.29 -0.75 -2.65
N LEU A 2 -0.87 -0.35 -3.84
CA LEU A 2 -1.39 0.81 -4.57
C LEU A 2 -2.39 0.33 -5.63
N ASP A 3 -3.62 0.85 -5.62
CA ASP A 3 -4.61 0.54 -6.66
C ASP A 3 -4.26 1.32 -7.94
N VAL A 4 -4.21 0.62 -9.08
CA VAL A 4 -3.82 1.20 -10.37
C VAL A 4 -4.87 0.90 -11.43
N VAL A 5 -4.98 1.81 -12.41
CA VAL A 5 -5.95 1.68 -13.50
C VAL A 5 -5.53 0.58 -14.48
N ASN A 6 -4.24 0.50 -14.81
CA ASN A 6 -3.67 -0.47 -15.72
C ASN A 6 -2.33 -1.00 -15.18
N ILE A 7 -2.34 -2.23 -14.65
CA ILE A 7 -1.17 -2.85 -14.03
C ILE A 7 -0.13 -3.28 -15.07
N ASP A 8 -0.53 -3.59 -16.30
CA ASP A 8 0.40 -3.94 -17.39
C ASP A 8 1.20 -2.72 -17.83
N GLU A 9 0.60 -1.54 -17.86
CA GLU A 9 1.31 -0.27 -18.10
C GLU A 9 2.35 0.01 -17.01
N VAL A 10 1.98 -0.19 -15.74
CA VAL A 10 2.90 -0.04 -14.60
C VAL A 10 4.05 -1.04 -14.69
N TYR A 11 3.76 -2.31 -14.96
CA TYR A 11 4.76 -3.35 -15.16
C TYR A 11 5.74 -2.99 -16.29
N ASN A 12 5.24 -2.56 -17.44
CA ASN A 12 6.08 -2.19 -18.58
C ASN A 12 6.92 -0.93 -18.30
N LEU A 13 6.33 0.07 -17.62
CA LEU A 13 7.03 1.31 -17.25
C LEU A 13 8.19 1.02 -16.29
N LEU A 14 7.96 0.19 -15.27
CA LEU A 14 8.98 -0.16 -14.27
C LEU A 14 10.09 -1.02 -14.88
N ASN A 15 9.76 -2.00 -15.72
CA ASN A 15 10.77 -2.75 -16.47
C ASN A 15 11.62 -1.86 -17.39
N LYS A 16 11.01 -0.87 -18.06
CA LYS A 16 11.73 0.10 -18.90
C LYS A 16 12.71 0.96 -18.08
N LYS A 17 12.41 1.19 -16.80
CA LYS A 17 13.29 1.86 -15.83
C LYS A 17 14.29 0.90 -15.18
N SER A 18 14.39 -0.35 -15.65
CA SER A 18 15.23 -1.42 -15.07
C SER A 18 14.90 -1.70 -13.60
N ILE A 19 13.65 -1.49 -13.18
CA ILE A 19 13.14 -1.87 -11.86
C ILE A 19 12.54 -3.26 -11.98
N GLU A 20 13.07 -4.21 -11.21
CA GLU A 20 12.54 -5.56 -11.16
C GLU A 20 11.15 -5.56 -10.49
N ILE A 21 10.21 -6.20 -11.18
CA ILE A 21 8.80 -6.26 -10.80
C ILE A 21 8.21 -7.59 -11.25
N THR A 22 7.41 -8.24 -10.39
CA THR A 22 6.75 -9.49 -10.75
C THR A 22 5.71 -9.25 -11.84
N LYS A 23 5.47 -10.25 -12.70
CA LYS A 23 4.37 -10.16 -13.68
C LYS A 23 3.03 -9.96 -12.95
N PRO A 24 2.10 -9.21 -13.54
CA PRO A 24 0.74 -9.11 -13.01
C PRO A 24 0.04 -10.47 -13.01
N GLU A 25 -0.31 -10.95 -11.82
CA GLU A 25 -0.94 -12.26 -11.66
C GLU A 25 -2.13 -12.20 -10.71
N HIS A 26 -3.16 -12.99 -11.01
CA HIS A 26 -4.28 -13.15 -10.10
C HIS A 26 -3.86 -13.94 -8.87
N LEU A 27 -4.28 -13.46 -7.70
CA LEU A 27 -4.15 -14.22 -6.46
C LEU A 27 -5.06 -15.44 -6.49
N LYS A 28 -4.49 -16.63 -6.28
CA LYS A 28 -5.20 -17.92 -6.34
C LYS A 28 -5.06 -18.66 -5.02
N PHE A 29 -6.18 -19.06 -4.44
CA PHE A 29 -6.23 -19.87 -3.23
C PHE A 29 -6.81 -21.24 -3.55
N LYS A 30 -6.15 -22.30 -3.07
CA LYS A 30 -6.70 -23.65 -3.11
C LYS A 30 -7.62 -23.85 -1.90
N CYS A 31 -8.80 -24.39 -2.14
CA CYS A 31 -9.83 -24.68 -1.15
C CYS A 31 -10.27 -26.15 -1.27
N PHE A 32 -10.89 -26.69 -0.22
CA PHE A 32 -11.40 -28.07 -0.17
C PHE A 32 -10.36 -29.12 -0.59
N PHE A 33 -9.30 -29.32 0.21
CA PHE A 33 -8.24 -30.30 -0.05
C PHE A 33 -7.62 -30.21 -1.47
N ASN A 34 -7.38 -28.98 -1.96
CA ASN A 34 -6.87 -28.69 -3.31
C ASN A 34 -7.82 -29.02 -4.48
N MET A 35 -9.08 -29.35 -4.23
CA MET A 35 -10.04 -29.70 -5.30
C MET A 35 -10.61 -28.47 -6.02
N LEU A 36 -10.66 -27.32 -5.36
CA LEU A 36 -11.20 -26.08 -5.93
C LEU A 36 -10.17 -24.96 -5.82
N THR A 37 -9.97 -24.20 -6.90
CA THR A 37 -9.11 -23.01 -6.88
C THR A 37 -9.99 -21.76 -6.98
N ARG A 38 -9.99 -20.94 -5.93
CA ARG A 38 -10.61 -19.62 -5.94
C ARG A 38 -9.60 -18.62 -6.48
N THR A 39 -9.90 -18.05 -7.64
CA THR A 39 -9.14 -16.94 -8.22
C THR A 39 -9.78 -15.64 -7.79
N MET A 40 -8.99 -14.73 -7.23
CA MET A 40 -9.47 -13.41 -6.81
C MET A 40 -9.69 -12.51 -8.02
N PRO A 41 -10.69 -11.61 -7.99
CA PRO A 41 -11.02 -10.74 -9.12
C PRO A 41 -10.10 -9.52 -9.25
N TRP A 42 -8.84 -9.64 -8.83
CA TRP A 42 -7.80 -8.64 -8.97
C TRP A 42 -6.45 -9.31 -9.27
N GLN A 43 -5.56 -8.56 -9.90
CA GLN A 43 -4.18 -8.94 -10.15
C GLN A 43 -3.25 -8.11 -9.28
N ASN A 44 -2.15 -8.72 -8.86
CA ASN A 44 -1.10 -8.07 -8.10
C ASN A 44 0.23 -8.17 -8.83
N SER A 45 1.07 -7.18 -8.58
CA SER A 45 2.46 -7.12 -9.03
C SER A 45 3.29 -6.44 -7.95
N TYR A 46 4.52 -6.89 -7.71
CA TYR A 46 5.35 -6.41 -6.61
C TYR A 46 6.76 -6.10 -7.10
N ILE A 47 7.31 -4.98 -6.63
CA ILE A 47 8.76 -4.74 -6.75
C ILE A 47 9.52 -5.56 -5.72
N ASN A 48 10.84 -5.63 -5.78
CA ASN A 48 11.63 -6.25 -4.72
C ASN A 48 11.46 -5.52 -3.38
N PHE A 49 11.78 -6.21 -2.28
CA PHE A 49 11.89 -5.59 -0.96
C PHE A 49 12.96 -4.49 -0.98
N PHE A 50 12.75 -3.48 -0.15
CA PHE A 50 13.77 -2.51 0.18
C PHE A 50 14.94 -3.19 0.91
N GLU A 51 16.15 -2.67 0.71
CA GLU A 51 17.38 -3.19 1.29
C GLU A 51 17.47 -2.88 2.78
N GLY A 52 17.11 -1.65 3.17
CA GLY A 52 17.26 -1.14 4.54
C GLY A 52 16.10 -1.50 5.47
N VAL A 53 14.92 -1.78 4.91
CA VAL A 53 13.70 -2.09 5.68
C VAL A 53 12.93 -3.26 5.07
N PRO A 54 12.24 -4.10 5.87
CA PRO A 54 11.46 -5.22 5.35
C PRO A 54 10.10 -4.75 4.82
N LEU A 55 10.13 -3.84 3.84
CA LEU A 55 8.98 -3.26 3.17
C LEU A 55 9.04 -3.54 1.67
N GLN A 56 7.88 -3.78 1.08
CA GLN A 56 7.73 -3.99 -0.36
C GLN A 56 6.54 -3.15 -0.86
N ILE A 57 6.68 -2.54 -2.04
CA ILE A 57 5.57 -1.88 -2.71
C ILE A 57 4.94 -2.88 -3.69
N GLY A 58 3.62 -3.02 -3.59
CA GLY A 58 2.84 -3.78 -4.56
C GLY A 58 1.76 -2.93 -5.19
N PHE A 59 1.44 -3.26 -6.44
CA PHE A 59 0.39 -2.67 -7.25
C PHE A 59 -0.74 -3.67 -7.41
N GLN A 60 -1.97 -3.19 -7.41
CA GLN A 60 -3.17 -4.00 -7.55
C GLN A 60 -4.10 -3.39 -8.59
N GLN A 61 -4.74 -4.23 -9.39
CA GLN A 61 -5.81 -3.81 -10.30
C GLN A 61 -6.99 -4.76 -10.20
N MET A 62 -8.19 -4.21 -10.01
CA MET A 62 -9.45 -4.95 -10.13
C MET A 62 -9.75 -5.28 -11.59
N ASN A 63 -10.28 -6.49 -11.86
CA ASN A 63 -10.60 -6.92 -13.22
C ASN A 63 -11.59 -5.97 -13.94
N ASN A 64 -12.54 -5.40 -13.21
CA ASN A 64 -13.53 -4.44 -13.70
C ASN A 64 -14.38 -3.86 -12.55
N GLU A 65 -15.17 -2.84 -12.86
CA GLU A 65 -16.09 -2.18 -11.91
C GLU A 65 -17.18 -3.09 -11.34
N LYS A 66 -17.65 -4.09 -12.11
CA LYS A 66 -18.62 -5.06 -11.60
C LYS A 66 -18.00 -5.90 -10.47
N SER A 67 -16.77 -6.38 -10.67
CA SER A 67 -16.00 -7.07 -9.63
C SER A 67 -15.73 -6.16 -8.43
N ARG A 68 -15.39 -4.88 -8.64
CA ARG A 68 -15.17 -3.90 -7.57
C ARG A 68 -16.41 -3.72 -6.70
N LYS A 69 -17.57 -3.50 -7.32
CA LYS A 69 -18.86 -3.36 -6.60
C LYS A 69 -19.19 -4.61 -5.79
N PHE A 70 -19.08 -5.79 -6.39
CA PHE A 70 -19.30 -7.05 -5.70
C PHE A 70 -18.37 -7.23 -4.49
N MET A 71 -17.08 -6.91 -4.66
CA MET A 71 -16.12 -7.04 -3.56
C MET A 71 -16.37 -6.03 -2.43
N ASN A 72 -16.85 -4.82 -2.73
CA ASN A 72 -17.22 -3.83 -1.70
C ASN A 72 -18.42 -4.28 -0.85
N GLU A 73 -19.35 -5.03 -1.43
CA GLU A 73 -20.49 -5.61 -0.70
C GLU A 73 -20.09 -6.85 0.10
N TYR A 74 -19.14 -7.64 -0.41
CA TYR A 74 -18.69 -8.88 0.21
C TYR A 74 -17.63 -8.68 1.29
N MET A 75 -16.72 -7.72 1.13
CA MET A 75 -15.64 -7.40 2.07
C MET A 75 -15.93 -6.07 2.76
N ILE A 76 -16.93 -6.08 3.64
CA ILE A 76 -17.28 -4.92 4.44
C ILE A 76 -16.30 -4.83 5.62
N PRO A 77 -15.44 -3.80 5.70
CA PRO A 77 -14.56 -3.64 6.84
C PRO A 77 -15.35 -3.16 8.06
N ASN A 78 -14.97 -3.67 9.24
CA ASN A 78 -15.52 -3.20 10.51
C ASN A 78 -15.21 -1.72 10.82
N SER A 79 -14.25 -1.12 10.09
CA SER A 79 -13.92 0.30 10.18
C SER A 79 -15.13 1.19 9.86
N ARG A 80 -16.00 0.74 8.94
CA ARG A 80 -17.22 1.45 8.55
C ARG A 80 -18.16 1.66 9.74
N ASP A 81 -18.39 0.61 10.52
CA ASP A 81 -19.30 0.65 11.67
C ASP A 81 -18.74 1.49 12.83
N ASN A 82 -17.44 1.79 12.78
CA ASN A 82 -16.73 2.62 13.76
C ASN A 82 -16.37 4.01 13.22
N ASP A 83 -16.95 4.43 12.09
CA ASP A 83 -16.73 5.76 11.48
C ASP A 83 -15.23 6.08 11.24
N ILE A 84 -14.44 5.05 10.95
CA ILE A 84 -13.05 5.15 10.47
C ILE A 84 -13.11 5.12 8.94
N ILE A 85 -12.87 6.29 8.34
CA ILE A 85 -13.11 6.59 6.92
C ILE A 85 -12.07 5.90 6.04
N GLY A 86 -10.82 5.84 6.50
CA GLY A 86 -9.72 5.25 5.74
C GLY A 86 -8.37 5.78 6.21
N ILE A 87 -7.31 5.25 5.60
CA ILE A 87 -5.94 5.74 5.78
C ILE A 87 -5.83 7.12 5.14
N SER A 88 -5.17 8.06 5.79
CA SER A 88 -4.81 9.36 5.20
C SER A 88 -3.32 9.52 5.01
N GLU A 89 -2.51 8.91 5.87
CA GLU A 89 -1.08 9.02 5.82
C GLU A 89 -0.44 7.72 6.30
N VAL A 90 0.65 7.33 5.64
CA VAL A 90 1.52 6.25 6.10
C VAL A 90 2.92 6.82 6.23
N ILE A 91 3.52 6.68 7.41
CA ILE A 91 4.89 7.11 7.69
C ILE A 91 5.74 5.88 7.91
N VAL A 92 6.71 5.66 7.03
CA VAL A 92 7.68 4.58 7.11
C VAL A 92 8.98 5.16 7.63
N ARG A 93 9.45 4.68 8.78
CA ARG A 93 10.75 5.06 9.33
C ARG A 93 11.69 3.87 9.28
N GLY A 94 12.95 4.10 8.97
CA GLY A 94 14.00 3.08 9.09
C GLY A 94 15.27 3.46 8.36
N PRO A 95 16.29 2.59 8.40
CA PRO A 95 17.62 2.90 7.87
C PRO A 95 17.65 2.71 6.35
N LEU A 96 16.91 3.57 5.63
CA LEU A 96 16.75 3.50 4.17
C LEU A 96 18.10 3.66 3.47
N THR A 97 18.43 2.75 2.57
CA THR A 97 19.67 2.86 1.80
C THR A 97 19.54 3.88 0.68
N ASN A 98 20.68 4.30 0.12
CA ASN A 98 20.68 5.12 -1.10
C ASN A 98 19.97 4.43 -2.28
N ASN A 99 19.97 3.09 -2.33
CA ASN A 99 19.25 2.36 -3.37
C ASN A 99 17.74 2.39 -3.12
N ASP A 100 17.32 2.27 -1.86
CA ASP A 100 15.90 2.41 -1.49
C ASP A 100 15.37 3.79 -1.89
N ILE A 101 16.11 4.85 -1.53
CA ILE A 101 15.74 6.23 -1.88
C ILE A 101 15.64 6.40 -3.39
N LYS A 102 16.63 5.92 -4.16
CA LYS A 102 16.60 5.96 -5.64
C LYS A 102 15.41 5.19 -6.21
N LEU A 103 15.09 4.02 -5.64
CA LEU A 103 13.96 3.20 -6.06
C LEU A 103 12.64 3.94 -5.82
N ILE A 104 12.47 4.55 -4.64
CA ILE A 104 11.29 5.37 -4.30
C ILE A 104 11.17 6.54 -5.28
N HIS A 105 12.26 7.28 -5.53
CA HIS A 105 12.28 8.36 -6.52
C HIS A 105 11.87 7.88 -7.91
N ASN A 106 12.40 6.76 -8.38
CA ASN A 106 12.08 6.25 -9.70
C ASN A 106 10.61 5.79 -9.84
N ILE A 107 9.97 5.35 -8.76
CA ILE A 107 8.57 4.94 -8.74
C ILE A 107 7.64 6.16 -8.65
N PHE A 108 7.95 7.11 -7.78
CA PHE A 108 7.03 8.18 -7.40
C PHE A 108 7.41 9.58 -7.89
N ASP A 109 8.40 9.73 -8.76
CA ASP A 109 8.96 11.02 -9.22
C ASP A 109 7.94 12.19 -9.29
N ILE A 110 6.87 12.04 -10.08
CA ILE A 110 5.85 13.08 -10.28
C ILE A 110 4.92 13.35 -9.08
N TYR A 111 4.97 12.49 -8.06
CA TYR A 111 4.17 12.54 -6.85
C TYR A 111 4.97 13.05 -5.64
N ILE A 112 6.28 13.25 -5.78
CA ILE A 112 7.13 13.74 -4.68
C ILE A 112 6.88 15.23 -4.48
N THR A 113 6.52 15.62 -3.27
CA THR A 113 6.22 17.01 -2.88
C THR A 113 7.28 17.62 -1.96
N GLN A 114 8.04 16.78 -1.26
CA GLN A 114 9.14 17.18 -0.37
C GLN A 114 10.19 16.07 -0.33
N THR A 115 11.47 16.43 -0.23
CA THR A 115 12.58 15.48 -0.23
C THR A 115 13.04 15.07 1.15
N GLU A 116 12.82 15.90 2.18
CA GLU A 116 13.24 15.67 3.56
C GLU A 116 12.18 16.16 4.55
N PRO A 117 11.41 15.25 5.21
CA PRO A 117 11.32 13.83 4.88
C PRO A 117 10.76 13.61 3.47
N LEU A 118 11.11 12.47 2.86
CA LEU A 118 10.68 12.15 1.50
C LEU A 118 9.18 11.90 1.50
N THR A 119 8.43 12.85 0.95
CA THR A 119 6.97 12.91 1.02
C THR A 119 6.37 12.74 -0.37
N ILE A 120 5.44 11.80 -0.49
CA ILE A 120 4.76 11.42 -1.72
C ILE A 120 3.27 11.65 -1.57
N GLN A 121 2.73 12.57 -2.37
CA GLN A 121 1.30 12.84 -2.44
C GLN A 121 0.65 11.95 -3.51
N LEU A 122 0.08 10.81 -3.10
CA LEU A 122 -0.52 9.86 -4.04
C LEU A 122 -1.80 10.42 -4.70
N ASN A 123 -2.58 11.17 -3.92
CA ASN A 123 -3.75 11.93 -4.39
C ASN A 123 -4.11 12.98 -3.33
N GLN A 124 -5.22 13.73 -3.47
CA GLN A 124 -5.63 14.77 -2.52
C GLN A 124 -5.83 14.32 -1.06
N GLN A 125 -5.92 13.01 -0.79
CA GLN A 125 -6.30 12.45 0.50
C GLN A 125 -5.24 11.55 1.13
N HIS A 126 -4.30 11.01 0.34
CA HIS A 126 -3.32 10.02 0.77
C HIS A 126 -1.88 10.53 0.62
N VAL A 127 -1.13 10.41 1.71
CA VAL A 127 0.29 10.75 1.78
C VAL A 127 1.10 9.52 2.20
N LEU A 128 2.27 9.35 1.60
CA LEU A 128 3.28 8.39 2.03
C LEU A 128 4.55 9.16 2.37
N VAL A 129 5.06 8.96 3.58
CA VAL A 129 6.26 9.62 4.08
C VAL A 129 7.32 8.57 4.38
N PHE A 130 8.54 8.84 3.96
CA PHE A 130 9.73 8.07 4.29
C PHE A 130 10.68 8.94 5.12
N GLU A 131 10.97 8.50 6.34
CA GLU A 131 11.87 9.20 7.27
C GLU A 131 13.06 8.30 7.61
N ASP A 132 14.25 8.89 7.64
CA ASP A 132 15.45 8.18 8.11
C ASP A 132 15.37 7.93 9.62
N SER A 133 15.75 6.73 10.05
CA SER A 133 15.69 6.31 11.46
C SER A 133 16.53 5.06 11.67
N GLU A 134 17.19 4.93 12.82
CA GLU A 134 17.99 3.73 13.15
C GLU A 134 17.12 2.45 13.22
N SER A 135 15.85 2.58 13.62
CA SER A 135 14.92 1.46 13.78
C SER A 135 13.76 1.53 12.79
N TYR A 136 13.37 0.37 12.26
CA TYR A 136 12.20 0.23 11.40
C TYR A 136 10.89 0.36 12.17
N SER A 137 10.01 1.27 11.74
CA SER A 137 8.64 1.40 12.23
C SER A 137 7.71 1.94 11.16
N VAL A 138 6.41 1.68 11.30
CA VAL A 138 5.37 2.18 10.39
C VAL A 138 4.23 2.78 11.19
N ASP A 139 3.93 4.04 10.95
CA ASP A 139 2.70 4.67 11.44
C ASP A 139 1.67 4.72 10.33
N ILE A 140 0.44 4.33 10.64
CA ILE A 140 -0.71 4.43 9.76
C ILE A 140 -1.70 5.39 10.42
N ILE A 141 -1.86 6.55 9.81
CA ILE A 141 -2.79 7.58 10.26
C ILE A 141 -4.10 7.43 9.51
N THR A 142 -5.20 7.36 10.24
CA THR A 142 -6.55 7.16 9.70
C THR A 142 -7.47 8.32 10.05
N LYS A 143 -8.34 8.70 9.13
CA LYS A 143 -9.41 9.67 9.41
C LYS A 143 -10.56 8.99 10.16
N CYS A 144 -10.98 9.55 11.28
CA CYS A 144 -12.01 8.99 12.14
C CYS A 144 -12.96 10.06 12.68
N ASN A 145 -14.26 9.92 12.35
CA ASN A 145 -15.30 10.80 12.87
C ASN A 145 -15.89 10.33 14.21
N ASN A 146 -15.55 9.11 14.65
CA ASN A 146 -16.06 8.55 15.89
C ASN A 146 -15.32 9.15 17.09
N LYS A 147 -16.05 9.92 17.90
CA LYS A 147 -15.50 10.58 19.09
C LYS A 147 -14.88 9.63 20.12
N SER A 148 -15.34 8.38 20.20
CA SER A 148 -14.80 7.37 21.11
C SER A 148 -13.43 6.85 20.67
N PHE A 149 -13.17 6.86 19.35
CA PHE A 149 -11.94 6.35 18.75
C PHE A 149 -11.00 7.43 18.23
N ASN A 150 -11.46 8.67 18.10
CA ASN A 150 -10.60 9.79 17.71
C ASN A 150 -9.46 9.98 18.74
N ASN A 151 -8.24 10.24 18.25
CA ASN A 151 -6.99 10.34 19.00
C ASN A 151 -6.62 9.07 19.77
N LYS A 152 -7.27 7.93 19.48
CA LYS A 152 -6.84 6.63 19.97
C LYS A 152 -5.82 6.03 19.02
N SER A 153 -4.91 5.25 19.60
CA SER A 153 -3.93 4.49 18.86
C SER A 153 -3.84 3.07 19.38
N ILE A 154 -3.44 2.17 18.50
CA ILE A 154 -3.02 0.82 18.84
C ILE A 154 -1.65 0.59 18.23
N SER A 155 -0.79 -0.13 18.95
CA SER A 155 0.51 -0.55 18.45
C SER A 155 0.57 -2.07 18.44
N ILE A 156 1.06 -2.62 17.35
CA ILE A 156 1.31 -4.04 17.15
C ILE A 156 2.76 -4.14 16.67
N GLU A 157 3.65 -4.57 17.56
CA GLU A 157 5.09 -4.64 17.32
C GLU A 157 5.65 -3.29 16.82
N ASN A 158 6.12 -3.23 15.58
CA ASN A 158 6.71 -2.05 14.94
C ASN A 158 5.69 -1.20 14.14
N ILE A 159 4.40 -1.53 14.22
CA ILE A 159 3.32 -0.83 13.52
C ILE A 159 2.45 -0.09 14.53
N ALA A 160 2.18 1.19 14.31
CA ALA A 160 1.18 1.94 15.05
C ALA A 160 0.06 2.40 14.11
N ILE A 161 -1.19 2.29 14.56
CA ILE A 161 -2.36 2.83 13.86
C ILE A 161 -2.96 3.91 14.74
N LYS A 162 -3.13 5.11 14.21
CA LYS A 162 -3.63 6.28 14.94
C LYS A 162 -4.81 6.93 14.21
N ASN A 163 -5.92 7.06 14.91
CA ASN A 163 -7.10 7.77 14.43
C ASN A 163 -6.98 9.27 14.70
N ILE A 164 -7.31 10.10 13.71
CA ILE A 164 -7.40 11.57 13.80
C ILE A 164 -8.76 12.10 13.32
#